data_AF-A0ABC9YYK2-F1
#
_entry.id   AF-A0ABC9YYK2-F1
#
_cell.length_a   1.000
_cell.length_b   1.000
_cell.length_c   1.000
_cell.angle_alpha   90.00
_cell.angle_beta   90.00
_cell.angle_gamma   90.00
#
_symmetry.space_group_name_H-M   'P 1'
#
loop_
_entity.id
_entity.type
_entity.pdbx_description
1 polymer ?
#
loop_
_entity_poly.entity_id
_entity_poly.type
_entity_poly.pdbx_seq_one_letter_code
_entity_poly.pdbx_strand_id
1 'polypeptide(L)'
;MSGAGGANADAATGPAQVGDTVYFALGGWNCSIGSDGVVGCDLTTPAAVMNVLYAGAQVPIPNVPAIVIDSTAVPAHPPWASNGSHTLPGGNPGLAALTQVSGHDPQFFITYAGATCQITFNGSAVCSSMGHGFSQRGPEPFGY
;
A
#
# COMPACT_ATOMS: atom_id res chain seq x y z
N MET A 1 32.94 -24.84 23.60
CA MET A 1 32.79 -24.86 22.14
C MET A 1 31.33 -24.55 21.85
N SER A 2 31.12 -23.47 21.09
CA SER A 2 29.97 -23.04 20.26
C SER A 2 28.55 -23.48 20.70
N GLY A 3 27.56 -22.60 20.93
CA GLY A 3 27.30 -21.30 20.33
C GLY A 3 26.29 -21.43 19.19
N ALA A 4 25.01 -21.24 19.49
CA ALA A 4 23.92 -20.79 18.61
C ALA A 4 22.72 -20.53 19.54
N GLY A 5 22.49 -19.32 20.06
CA GLY A 5 22.31 -18.10 19.28
C GLY A 5 20.89 -18.10 18.72
N GLY A 6 19.88 -18.05 19.60
CA GLY A 6 18.48 -17.95 19.19
C GLY A 6 18.29 -16.65 18.42
N ALA A 7 17.96 -16.75 17.14
CA ALA A 7 17.46 -15.61 16.38
C ALA A 7 16.01 -15.38 16.81
N ASN A 8 15.83 -14.62 17.88
CA ASN A 8 14.57 -13.91 18.07
C ASN A 8 14.62 -12.77 17.05
N ALA A 9 14.01 -12.99 15.88
CA ALA A 9 13.62 -11.86 15.07
C ALA A 9 12.57 -11.12 15.90
N ASP A 10 12.96 -10.02 16.54
CA ASP A 10 12.01 -9.02 16.98
C ASP A 10 11.11 -8.76 15.77
N ALA A 11 9.83 -9.10 15.89
CA ALA A 11 8.86 -8.93 14.83
C ALA A 11 8.95 -7.46 14.37
N ALA A 12 9.49 -7.22 13.19
CA ALA A 12 9.81 -5.87 12.73
C ALA A 12 8.53 -5.02 12.78
N THR A 13 8.47 -4.10 13.74
CA THR A 13 7.37 -3.16 13.97
C THR A 13 7.55 -1.93 13.07
N GLY A 14 7.75 -2.16 11.78
CA GLY A 14 8.02 -1.10 10.82
C GLY A 14 8.22 -1.64 9.40
N PRO A 15 8.21 -0.74 8.41
CA PRO A 15 8.39 -1.12 7.03
C PRO A 15 9.77 -1.77 6.79
N ALA A 16 9.85 -2.71 5.86
CA ALA A 16 11.10 -3.34 5.45
C ALA A 16 11.64 -2.63 4.21
N GLN A 17 12.90 -2.20 4.24
CA GLN A 17 13.57 -1.66 3.06
C GLN A 17 14.42 -2.75 2.38
N VAL A 18 14.20 -2.95 1.08
CA VAL A 18 15.00 -3.84 0.23
C VAL A 18 15.50 -3.04 -0.96
N GLY A 19 16.81 -2.80 -0.99
CA GLY A 19 17.39 -1.84 -1.93
C GLY A 19 16.76 -0.45 -1.77
N ASP A 20 16.20 0.06 -2.86
CA ASP A 20 15.58 1.39 -2.93
C ASP A 20 14.04 1.33 -2.83
N THR A 21 13.49 0.21 -2.36
CA THR A 21 12.03 0.02 -2.22
C THR A 21 11.68 -0.28 -0.77
N VAL A 22 10.64 0.38 -0.29
CA VAL A 22 10.10 0.20 1.06
C VAL A 22 8.82 -0.61 0.99
N TYR A 23 8.77 -1.73 1.71
CA TYR A 23 7.66 -2.69 1.76
C TYR A 23 6.96 -2.65 3.11
N PHE A 24 5.63 -2.68 3.10
CA PHE A 24 4.79 -2.65 4.30
C PHE A 24 3.42 -3.26 4.04
N ALA A 25 2.74 -3.67 5.09
CA ALA A 25 1.35 -4.10 5.03
C ALA A 25 0.42 -2.92 5.38
N LEU A 26 -0.66 -2.77 4.62
CA LEU A 26 -1.64 -1.70 4.79
C LEU A 26 -3.06 -2.25 4.60
N GLY A 27 -3.85 -2.34 5.67
CA GLY A 27 -5.28 -2.65 5.55
C GLY A 27 -5.57 -4.04 4.92
N GLY A 28 -4.68 -5.01 5.11
CA GLY A 28 -4.77 -6.34 4.50
C GLY A 28 -4.15 -6.46 3.10
N TRP A 29 -3.52 -5.38 2.62
CA TRP A 29 -2.74 -5.36 1.38
C TRP A 29 -1.24 -5.40 1.67
N ASN A 30 -0.47 -5.95 0.72
CA ASN A 30 0.98 -5.87 0.73
C ASN A 30 1.41 -4.76 -0.22
N CYS A 31 2.00 -3.71 0.30
CA CYS A 31 2.35 -2.51 -0.44
C CYS A 31 3.85 -2.26 -0.51
N SER A 32 4.27 -1.55 -1.55
CA SER A 32 5.62 -1.03 -1.69
C SER A 32 5.63 0.41 -2.20
N ILE A 33 6.67 1.15 -1.85
CA ILE A 33 6.99 2.45 -2.44
C ILE A 33 8.43 2.41 -2.95
N GLY A 34 8.62 2.65 -4.25
CA GLY A 34 9.94 2.79 -4.87
C GLY A 34 10.56 4.17 -4.63
N SER A 35 11.86 4.32 -4.84
CA SER A 35 12.59 5.60 -4.68
C SER A 35 12.20 6.68 -5.70
N ASP A 36 11.51 6.28 -6.77
CA ASP A 36 10.88 7.15 -7.77
C ASP A 36 9.46 7.60 -7.36
N GLY A 37 8.98 7.18 -6.19
CA GLY A 37 7.65 7.50 -5.68
C GLY A 37 6.54 6.62 -6.25
N VAL A 38 6.88 5.59 -7.03
CA VAL A 38 5.88 4.61 -7.50
C VAL A 38 5.34 3.86 -6.30
N VAL A 39 4.01 3.85 -6.16
CA VAL A 39 3.31 3.11 -5.11
C VAL A 39 2.61 1.93 -5.74
N GLY A 40 2.67 0.76 -5.12
CA GLY A 40 1.80 -0.34 -5.48
C GLY A 40 1.37 -1.17 -4.30
N CYS A 41 0.20 -1.79 -4.38
CA CYS A 41 -0.34 -2.68 -3.38
C CYS A 41 -0.94 -3.92 -4.05
N ASP A 42 -0.47 -5.10 -3.65
CA ASP A 42 -1.09 -6.38 -3.98
C ASP A 42 -2.26 -6.66 -3.06
N LEU A 43 -3.39 -7.04 -3.65
CA LEU A 43 -4.58 -7.43 -2.92
C LEU A 43 -4.51 -8.93 -2.61
N THR A 44 -4.57 -9.27 -1.32
CA THR A 44 -4.59 -10.68 -0.86
C THR A 44 -5.72 -11.49 -1.51
N THR A 45 -6.83 -10.83 -1.83
CA THR A 45 -7.91 -11.38 -2.66
C THR A 45 -8.22 -10.35 -3.74
N PRO A 46 -8.09 -10.70 -5.04
CA PRO A 46 -8.37 -9.77 -6.12
C PRO A 46 -9.77 -9.17 -5.99
N ALA A 47 -9.87 -7.85 -6.10
CA ALA A 47 -11.18 -7.19 -6.13
C ALA A 47 -11.84 -7.43 -7.49
N ALA A 48 -13.15 -7.63 -7.48
CA ALA A 48 -13.91 -7.87 -8.71
C ALA A 48 -13.86 -6.65 -9.64
N VAL A 49 -13.93 -5.44 -9.07
CA VAL A 49 -13.93 -4.14 -9.76
C VAL A 49 -13.15 -3.11 -8.95
N MET A 50 -12.49 -2.18 -9.65
CA MET A 50 -12.00 -0.90 -9.13
C MET A 50 -12.67 0.22 -9.90
N ASN A 51 -13.16 1.25 -9.21
CA ASN A 51 -13.67 2.45 -9.87
C ASN A 51 -12.55 3.48 -9.98
N VAL A 52 -12.22 3.90 -11.20
CA VAL A 52 -11.17 4.90 -11.48
C VAL A 52 -11.82 6.18 -11.96
N LEU A 53 -11.53 7.30 -11.28
CA LEU A 53 -11.95 8.63 -11.74
C LEU A 53 -11.05 9.06 -12.91
N TYR A 54 -11.60 9.00 -14.12
CA TYR A 54 -10.90 9.42 -15.33
C TYR A 54 -11.72 10.45 -16.09
N ALA A 55 -11.12 11.61 -16.39
CA ALA A 55 -11.77 12.72 -17.09
C ALA A 55 -13.14 13.14 -16.49
N GLY A 56 -13.28 13.07 -15.15
CA GLY A 56 -14.50 13.42 -14.44
C GLY A 56 -15.58 12.34 -14.38
N ALA A 57 -15.33 11.15 -14.94
CA ALA A 57 -16.24 10.01 -14.89
C ALA A 57 -15.64 8.84 -14.11
N GLN A 58 -16.49 8.06 -13.42
CA GLN A 58 -16.09 6.80 -12.78
C GLN A 58 -16.09 5.68 -13.82
N VAL A 59 -14.92 5.09 -14.05
CA VAL A 59 -14.72 3.98 -14.98
C VAL A 59 -14.50 2.69 -14.18
N PRO A 60 -15.42 1.72 -14.23
CA PRO A 60 -15.23 0.44 -13.55
C PRO A 60 -14.25 -0.44 -14.33
N ILE A 61 -13.20 -0.89 -13.66
CA ILE A 61 -12.16 -1.76 -14.22
C ILE A 61 -12.24 -3.13 -13.54
N PRO A 62 -12.45 -4.23 -14.28
CA PRO A 62 -12.60 -5.56 -13.69
C PRO A 62 -11.25 -6.20 -13.33
N ASN A 63 -11.33 -7.18 -12.43
CA ASN A 63 -10.23 -8.07 -12.01
C ASN A 63 -8.97 -7.30 -11.57
N VAL A 64 -8.95 -6.95 -10.29
CA VAL A 64 -7.96 -6.04 -9.70
C VAL A 64 -7.11 -6.84 -8.72
N PRO A 65 -6.03 -7.48 -9.19
CA PRO A 65 -5.11 -8.22 -8.31
C PRO A 65 -4.20 -7.30 -7.50
N ALA A 66 -4.01 -6.07 -7.97
CA ALA A 66 -3.17 -5.06 -7.38
C ALA A 66 -3.63 -3.66 -7.82
N ILE A 67 -3.06 -2.62 -7.24
CA ILE A 67 -3.29 -1.21 -7.59
C ILE A 67 -1.95 -0.49 -7.57
N VAL A 68 -1.69 0.37 -8.56
CA VAL A 68 -0.48 1.19 -8.64
C VAL A 68 -0.76 2.66 -8.89
N ILE A 69 0.21 3.48 -8.48
CA ILE A 69 0.42 4.86 -8.89
C ILE A 69 1.84 4.91 -9.46
N ASP A 70 1.98 4.93 -10.78
CA ASP A 70 3.28 4.82 -11.47
C ASP A 70 3.54 5.94 -12.48
N SER A 71 2.61 6.90 -12.60
CA SER A 71 2.65 7.96 -13.61
C SER A 71 2.00 9.23 -13.08
N THR A 72 2.50 10.39 -13.51
CA THR A 72 1.86 11.68 -13.28
C THR A 72 0.72 11.95 -14.27
N ALA A 73 0.61 11.18 -15.36
CA ALA A 73 -0.32 11.43 -16.44
C ALA A 73 -1.65 10.66 -16.31
N VAL A 74 -1.67 9.57 -15.56
CA VAL A 74 -2.86 8.71 -15.40
C VAL A 74 -3.20 8.50 -13.92
N PRO A 75 -4.50 8.38 -13.58
CA PRO A 75 -4.96 8.00 -12.25
C PRO A 75 -4.36 6.71 -11.73
N ALA A 76 -4.51 6.45 -10.43
CA ALA A 76 -4.23 5.14 -9.88
C ALA A 76 -5.03 4.04 -10.60
N HIS A 77 -4.37 2.95 -11.00
CA HIS A 77 -4.97 1.89 -11.81
C HIS A 77 -4.50 0.48 -11.43
N PRO A 78 -5.23 -0.57 -11.84
CA PRO A 78 -4.76 -1.94 -11.67
C PRO A 78 -3.56 -2.25 -12.56
N PRO A 79 -2.50 -2.90 -12.04
CA PRO A 79 -1.51 -3.60 -12.85
C PRO A 79 -1.90 -5.08 -12.92
N TRP A 80 -2.46 -5.52 -14.06
CA TRP A 80 -2.89 -6.91 -14.24
C TRP A 80 -1.76 -7.94 -14.20
N ALA A 81 -0.50 -7.48 -14.29
CA ALA A 81 0.69 -8.32 -14.26
C ALA A 81 1.54 -8.15 -13.00
N SER A 82 0.97 -7.66 -11.88
CA SER A 82 1.76 -7.43 -10.65
C SER A 82 2.44 -8.72 -10.18
N ASN A 83 1.75 -9.87 -10.24
CA ASN A 83 2.27 -11.17 -9.82
C ASN A 83 2.90 -11.15 -8.40
N GLY A 84 2.39 -10.31 -7.50
CA GLY A 84 2.97 -10.17 -6.15
C GLY A 84 4.19 -9.23 -6.09
N SER A 85 4.38 -8.33 -7.07
CA SER A 85 5.52 -7.41 -7.16
C SER A 85 5.69 -6.49 -5.96
N HIS A 86 4.64 -6.31 -5.16
CA HIS A 86 4.61 -5.47 -3.96
C HIS A 86 4.63 -6.29 -2.67
N THR A 87 4.89 -7.61 -2.77
CA THR A 87 4.89 -8.55 -1.66
C THR A 87 6.25 -9.22 -1.50
N LEU A 88 6.83 -9.10 -0.30
CA LEU A 88 8.04 -9.84 0.07
C LEU A 88 7.75 -11.33 0.29
N PRO A 89 8.77 -12.21 0.16
CA PRO A 89 8.65 -13.58 0.63
C PRO A 89 8.26 -13.63 2.11
N GLY A 90 7.13 -14.27 2.42
CA GLY A 90 6.57 -14.31 3.78
C GLY A 90 5.59 -13.19 4.13
N GLY A 91 5.32 -12.27 3.19
CA GLY A 91 4.44 -11.11 3.39
C GLY A 91 5.20 -9.87 3.88
N ASN A 92 4.54 -8.71 3.78
CA ASN A 92 5.16 -7.46 4.21
C ASN A 92 4.96 -7.24 5.72
N PRO A 93 5.91 -6.58 6.39
CA PRO A 93 5.75 -6.25 7.81
C PRO A 93 4.66 -5.19 8.03
N GLY A 94 3.96 -5.30 9.15
CA GLY A 94 2.98 -4.30 9.56
C GLY A 94 3.65 -2.99 9.96
N LEU A 95 2.96 -1.87 9.71
CA LEU A 95 3.36 -0.58 10.26
C LEU A 95 3.05 -0.51 11.75
N ALA A 96 3.83 0.26 12.51
CA ALA A 96 3.50 0.57 13.89
C ALA A 96 2.28 1.51 13.94
N ALA A 97 1.35 1.24 14.85
CA ALA A 97 0.22 2.12 15.07
C ALA A 97 0.71 3.47 15.62
N LEU A 98 0.14 4.55 15.12
CA LEU A 98 0.43 5.88 15.61
C LEU A 98 -0.25 6.11 16.96
N THR A 99 0.47 6.73 17.89
CA THR A 99 -0.13 7.28 19.10
C THR A 99 -1.13 8.37 18.72
N GLN A 100 -2.40 8.13 19.02
CA GLN A 100 -3.48 9.07 18.72
C GLN A 100 -3.42 10.23 19.72
N VAL A 101 -3.21 11.44 19.23
CA VAL A 101 -3.31 12.69 19.99
C VAL A 101 -4.72 13.27 19.83
N SER A 102 -5.34 13.03 18.67
CA SER A 102 -6.73 13.38 18.36
C SER A 102 -7.50 12.16 17.86
N GLY A 103 -8.84 12.20 17.94
CA GLY A 103 -9.70 11.18 17.34
C GLY A 103 -9.76 11.21 15.81
N HIS A 104 -8.99 12.08 15.15
CA HIS A 104 -8.92 12.23 13.70
C HIS A 104 -7.52 11.92 13.14
N ASP A 105 -6.59 11.48 13.99
CA ASP A 105 -5.27 11.10 13.53
C ASP A 105 -5.35 9.79 12.73
N PRO A 106 -4.49 9.60 11.72
CA PRO A 106 -4.39 8.30 11.06
C PRO A 106 -3.95 7.22 12.06
N GLN A 107 -4.45 6.01 11.88
CA GLN A 107 -4.08 4.85 12.69
C GLN A 107 -2.67 4.37 12.34
N PHE A 108 -2.30 4.43 11.06
CA PHE A 108 -0.98 4.08 10.53
C PHE A 108 -0.61 5.09 9.44
N PHE A 109 0.68 5.37 9.29
CA PHE A 109 1.17 6.35 8.33
C PHE A 109 2.59 6.01 7.89
N ILE A 110 2.86 6.19 6.60
CA ILE A 110 4.21 6.10 6.04
C ILE A 110 4.35 7.11 4.90
N THR A 111 5.53 7.73 4.82
CA THR A 111 5.96 8.55 3.69
C THR A 111 7.31 8.06 3.17
N TYR A 112 7.44 8.00 1.84
CA TYR A 112 8.69 7.64 1.18
C TYR A 112 8.67 8.19 -0.25
N ALA A 113 9.78 8.78 -0.71
CA ALA A 113 9.93 9.28 -2.08
C ALA A 113 8.77 10.17 -2.60
N GLY A 114 8.18 10.99 -1.72
CA GLY A 114 7.04 11.86 -2.08
C GLY A 114 5.67 11.18 -2.09
N ALA A 115 5.62 9.85 -1.93
CA ALA A 115 4.38 9.12 -1.69
C ALA A 115 3.99 9.13 -0.22
N THR A 116 2.69 9.02 0.03
CA THR A 116 2.09 8.90 1.36
C THR A 116 1.09 7.76 1.37
N CYS A 117 1.17 6.87 2.36
CA CYS A 117 0.18 5.84 2.59
C CYS A 117 -0.25 5.83 4.05
N GLN A 118 -1.53 5.57 4.31
CA GLN A 118 -2.10 5.60 5.65
C GLN A 118 -3.30 4.70 5.79
N ILE A 119 -3.59 4.31 7.03
CA ILE A 119 -4.94 3.96 7.44
C ILE A 119 -5.51 5.18 8.15
N THR A 120 -6.58 5.74 7.61
CA THR A 120 -7.25 6.91 8.18
C THR A 120 -7.87 6.59 9.55
N PHE A 121 -8.27 7.62 10.30
CA PHE A 121 -8.90 7.45 11.62
C PHE A 121 -10.14 6.52 11.59
N ASN A 122 -10.83 6.44 10.45
CA ASN A 122 -12.00 5.59 10.24
C ASN A 122 -11.66 4.22 9.62
N GLY A 123 -10.38 3.83 9.57
CA GLY A 123 -9.94 2.51 9.12
C GLY A 123 -9.80 2.33 7.60
N SER A 124 -9.88 3.39 6.81
CA SER A 124 -9.74 3.29 5.34
C SER A 124 -8.27 3.32 4.93
N ALA A 125 -7.82 2.33 4.16
CA ALA A 125 -6.51 2.37 3.53
C ALA A 125 -6.50 3.39 2.39
N VAL A 126 -5.51 4.29 2.39
CA VAL A 126 -5.36 5.35 1.39
C VAL A 126 -3.89 5.51 1.05
N CYS A 127 -3.59 5.64 -0.23
CA CYS A 127 -2.27 6.05 -0.71
C CYS A 127 -2.39 7.19 -1.72
N SER A 128 -1.39 8.06 -1.74
CA SER A 128 -1.24 9.12 -2.73
C SER A 128 0.22 9.29 -3.16
N SER A 129 0.42 9.56 -4.43
CA SER A 129 1.71 9.90 -5.03
C SER A 129 1.47 10.54 -6.39
N MET A 130 2.44 11.29 -6.93
CA MET A 130 2.38 11.81 -8.32
C MET A 130 1.12 12.62 -8.69
N GLY A 131 0.38 13.16 -7.71
CA GLY A 131 -0.89 13.86 -7.93
C GLY A 131 -2.14 12.97 -7.95
N HIS A 132 -1.96 11.66 -7.80
CA HIS A 132 -3.00 10.62 -7.88
C HIS A 132 -3.12 9.88 -6.55
N GLY A 133 -4.17 9.07 -6.44
CA GLY A 133 -4.35 8.26 -5.24
C GLY A 133 -5.34 7.14 -5.37
N PHE A 134 -5.29 6.22 -4.42
CA PHE A 134 -6.29 5.18 -4.27
C PHE A 134 -6.73 5.02 -2.82
N SER A 135 -7.93 4.48 -2.64
CA SER A 135 -8.47 4.14 -1.33
C SER A 135 -9.31 2.87 -1.36
N GLN A 136 -9.30 2.09 -0.28
CA GLN A 136 -10.29 1.05 -0.05
C GLN A 136 -11.54 1.69 0.58
N ARG A 137 -12.68 1.63 -0.10
CA ARG A 137 -13.98 2.04 0.48
C ARG A 137 -14.98 0.91 0.34
N GLY A 138 -15.31 0.24 1.45
CA GLY A 138 -16.12 -0.99 1.38
C GLY A 138 -15.35 -2.12 0.68
N PRO A 139 -16.00 -2.99 -0.12
CA PRO A 139 -15.33 -4.12 -0.78
C PRO A 139 -14.55 -3.73 -2.03
N GLU A 140 -14.78 -2.53 -2.59
CA GLU A 140 -14.19 -2.10 -3.86
C GLU A 140 -13.14 -1.00 -3.65
N PRO A 141 -11.95 -1.12 -4.26
CA PRO A 141 -11.00 -0.03 -4.32
C PRO A 141 -11.44 1.08 -5.28
N PHE A 142 -11.00 2.30 -4.99
CA PHE A 142 -11.23 3.49 -5.79
C PHE A 142 -9.90 4.16 -6.12
N GLY A 143 -9.70 4.56 -7.38
CA GLY A 143 -8.55 5.34 -7.83
C GLY A 143 -8.98 6.70 -8.40
N TYR A 144 -8.07 7.66 -8.36
CA TYR A 144 -8.20 8.98 -8.99
C TYR A 144 -6.84 9.50 -9.43
#